data_AF-A0A3B5L666-F1
#
_entry.id   AF-A0A3B5L666-F1
#
_cell.length_a   1.000
_cell.length_b   1.000
_cell.length_c   1.000
_cell.angle_alpha   90.00
_cell.angle_beta   90.00
_cell.angle_gamma   90.00
#
_symmetry.space_group_name_H-M   'P 1'
#
loop_
_entity.id
_entity.type
_entity.pdbx_description
1 polymer ?
#
loop_
_entity_poly.entity_id
_entity_poly.type
_entity_poly.pdbx_seq_one_letter_code
_entity_poly.pdbx_strand_id
1 'polypeptide(L)'
;MAITSSAVQCLVCGVLFLSVHLAEGDLRYSFPEEMRRGSVVGNIAKDLSLEVSKLSARKARIDTEGSDKHYFDIDIRNGDLVISDRLDREGLCGDKASCVLKQELMLENPLELHRLNLHVQDINDNAPQFNKELILIDISENAAKGARFPIEEAHDADRDDSYKCLGCK
;
A
#
# COMPACT_ATOMS: atom_id res chain seq x y z
N MET A 1 26.16 35.50 -47.64
CA MET A 1 26.22 36.11 -46.30
C MET A 1 25.03 37.07 -46.20
N ALA A 2 23.89 36.68 -45.62
CA ALA A 2 23.59 36.61 -44.17
C ALA A 2 23.42 38.05 -43.59
N ILE A 3 22.36 38.52 -42.89
CA ILE A 3 21.06 38.03 -42.37
C ILE A 3 20.19 39.28 -42.01
N THR A 4 18.88 39.08 -41.77
CA THR A 4 17.96 39.75 -40.81
C THR A 4 16.98 40.78 -41.40
N SER A 5 15.71 40.87 -41.01
CA SER A 5 14.80 40.03 -40.21
C SER A 5 13.40 40.57 -40.49
N SER A 6 12.52 39.78 -41.11
CA SER A 6 11.15 40.16 -41.42
C SER A 6 10.27 39.90 -40.21
N ALA A 7 9.59 40.96 -39.74
CA ALA A 7 8.29 40.92 -39.09
C ALA A 7 8.04 39.69 -38.18
N VAL A 8 8.49 39.84 -36.95
CA VAL A 8 7.76 39.33 -35.78
C VAL A 8 6.27 39.68 -35.90
N GLN A 9 5.42 38.79 -35.38
CA GLN A 9 3.95 38.85 -35.28
C GLN A 9 3.20 38.32 -36.52
N CYS A 10 2.69 37.07 -36.45
CA CYS A 10 1.24 36.82 -36.30
C CYS A 10 0.74 35.38 -36.60
N LEU A 11 1.59 34.36 -36.79
CA LEU A 11 1.07 33.03 -37.20
C LEU A 11 1.70 31.83 -36.47
N VAL A 12 2.08 32.00 -35.20
CA VAL A 12 2.49 30.87 -34.32
C VAL A 12 1.66 30.85 -33.04
N CYS A 13 0.40 31.30 -33.11
CA CYS A 13 -0.53 31.26 -31.97
C CYS A 13 -1.71 30.30 -32.17
N GLY A 14 -1.75 29.56 -33.29
CA GLY A 14 -2.89 28.71 -33.66
C GLY A 14 -2.71 27.20 -33.46
N VAL A 15 -1.55 26.72 -33.03
CA VAL A 15 -1.26 25.27 -32.90
C VAL A 15 -0.76 24.91 -31.50
N LEU A 16 -1.27 25.59 -30.48
CA LEU A 16 -1.04 25.23 -29.08
C LEU A 16 -2.37 24.91 -28.37
N PHE A 17 -3.27 24.20 -29.04
CA PHE A 17 -4.17 23.29 -28.34
C PHE A 17 -3.35 22.07 -27.91
N LEU A 18 -2.48 22.29 -26.94
CA LEU A 18 -1.87 21.24 -26.12
C LEU A 18 -3.02 20.61 -25.32
N SER A 19 -3.73 19.66 -25.93
CA SER A 19 -4.55 18.71 -25.20
C SER A 19 -3.61 17.72 -24.50
N VAL A 20 -2.94 18.19 -23.44
CA VAL A 20 -2.31 17.33 -22.44
C VAL A 20 -3.39 16.87 -21.48
N HIS A 21 -4.13 15.84 -21.89
CA HIS A 21 -4.94 15.05 -20.96
C HIS A 21 -4.66 13.58 -21.17
N LEU A 22 -3.53 13.12 -20.65
CA LEU A 22 -3.37 11.74 -20.23
C LEU A 22 -2.36 11.70 -19.08
N ALA A 23 -2.80 12.17 -17.92
CA ALA A 23 -2.36 11.56 -16.67
C ALA A 23 -3.53 10.70 -16.21
N GLU A 24 -3.62 9.49 -16.77
CA GLU A 24 -4.47 8.45 -16.21
C GLU A 24 -3.78 8.02 -14.91
N GLY A 25 -4.16 8.69 -13.82
CA GLY A 25 -3.50 8.55 -12.53
C GLY A 25 -3.92 7.25 -11.87
N ASP A 26 -2.96 6.43 -11.47
CA ASP A 26 -3.21 5.31 -10.56
C ASP A 26 -3.84 5.85 -9.27
N LEU A 27 -4.94 5.24 -8.83
CA LEU A 27 -5.51 5.53 -7.51
C LEU A 27 -4.62 4.90 -6.43
N ARG A 28 -4.42 5.65 -5.34
CA ARG A 28 -3.54 5.23 -4.23
C ARG A 28 -4.24 5.44 -2.91
N TYR A 29 -4.31 4.38 -2.11
CA TYR A 29 -4.82 4.44 -0.74
C TYR A 29 -3.80 3.84 0.22
N SER A 30 -3.72 4.40 1.41
CA SER A 30 -2.93 3.86 2.51
C SER A 30 -3.85 3.61 3.70
N PHE A 31 -3.75 2.44 4.30
CA PHE A 31 -4.61 2.04 5.41
C PHE A 31 -3.85 1.05 6.30
N PRO A 32 -4.14 1.02 7.60
CA PRO A 32 -3.56 0.03 8.50
C PRO A 32 -4.02 -1.37 8.13
N GLU A 33 -3.17 -2.36 8.35
CA GLU A 33 -3.62 -3.75 8.40
C GLU A 33 -4.62 -4.00 9.53
N GLU A 34 -5.07 -5.24 9.69
CA GLU A 34 -5.93 -5.61 10.82
C GLU A 34 -7.30 -4.90 10.86
N MET A 35 -7.66 -4.22 9.76
CA MET A 35 -8.97 -3.60 9.59
C MET A 35 -10.08 -4.66 9.53
N ARG A 36 -11.18 -4.35 10.20
CA ARG A 36 -12.35 -5.24 10.23
C ARG A 36 -13.01 -5.29 8.85
N ARG A 37 -13.60 -6.44 8.51
CA ARG A 37 -14.47 -6.56 7.33
C ARG A 37 -15.56 -5.47 7.32
N GLY A 38 -15.78 -4.85 6.18
CA GLY A 38 -16.67 -3.71 5.96
C GLY A 38 -16.06 -2.34 6.30
N SER A 39 -14.81 -2.28 6.77
CA SER A 39 -14.14 -1.00 7.03
C SER A 39 -13.80 -0.30 5.71
N VAL A 40 -13.91 1.03 5.69
CA VAL A 40 -13.70 1.85 4.48
C VAL A 40 -12.22 2.20 4.33
N VAL A 41 -11.67 1.94 3.14
CA VAL A 41 -10.31 2.32 2.73
C VAL A 41 -10.28 3.70 2.08
N GLY A 42 -11.28 3.99 1.24
CA GLY A 42 -11.38 5.25 0.50
C GLY A 42 -12.65 5.30 -0.35
N ASN A 43 -12.94 6.44 -0.98
CA ASN A 43 -14.13 6.60 -1.82
C ASN A 43 -13.75 6.74 -3.30
N ILE A 44 -13.95 5.65 -4.05
CA ILE A 44 -13.57 5.54 -5.46
C ILE A 44 -14.43 6.47 -6.33
N ALA A 45 -15.73 6.59 -6.03
CA ALA A 45 -16.63 7.45 -6.80
C ALA A 45 -16.14 8.90 -6.79
N LYS A 46 -15.79 9.40 -5.61
CA LYS A 46 -15.29 10.76 -5.42
C LYS A 46 -13.95 10.98 -6.12
N ASP A 47 -13.02 10.04 -5.98
CA ASP A 47 -11.66 10.21 -6.51
C ASP A 47 -11.61 10.08 -8.03
N LEU A 48 -12.52 9.31 -8.64
CA LEU A 48 -12.73 9.27 -10.09
C LEU A 48 -13.68 10.37 -10.60
N SER A 49 -14.21 11.22 -9.72
CA SER A 49 -15.25 12.20 -10.05
C SER A 49 -16.45 11.58 -10.78
N LEU A 50 -16.81 10.36 -10.39
CA LEU A 50 -17.89 9.56 -10.94
C LEU A 50 -19.10 9.61 -10.01
N GLU A 51 -20.30 9.77 -10.57
CA GLU A 51 -21.54 9.62 -9.79
C GLU A 51 -21.69 8.18 -9.29
N VAL A 52 -22.11 8.00 -8.04
CA VAL A 52 -22.27 6.68 -7.41
C VAL A 52 -23.22 5.77 -8.21
N SER A 53 -24.28 6.35 -8.80
CA SER A 53 -25.23 5.63 -9.67
C SER A 53 -24.55 4.97 -10.88
N LYS A 54 -23.46 5.58 -11.40
CA LYS A 54 -22.72 5.05 -12.53
C LYS A 54 -21.89 3.83 -12.17
N LEU A 55 -21.51 3.63 -10.90
CA LEU A 55 -20.82 2.40 -10.47
C LEU A 55 -21.69 1.18 -10.73
N SER A 56 -22.97 1.23 -10.33
CA SER A 56 -23.93 0.15 -10.60
C SER A 56 -24.21 0.01 -12.10
N ALA A 57 -24.51 1.12 -12.77
CA ALA A 57 -24.87 1.12 -14.19
C ALA A 57 -23.74 0.58 -15.08
N ARG A 58 -22.49 0.81 -14.68
CA ARG A 58 -21.28 0.34 -15.37
C ARG A 58 -20.71 -0.94 -14.76
N LYS A 59 -21.41 -1.62 -13.85
CA LYS A 59 -20.98 -2.86 -13.19
C LYS A 59 -19.52 -2.80 -12.68
N ALA A 60 -19.25 -1.75 -11.91
CA ALA A 60 -17.95 -1.57 -11.26
C ALA A 60 -17.58 -2.82 -10.46
N ARG A 61 -16.38 -3.34 -10.66
CA ARG A 61 -15.84 -4.48 -9.91
C ARG A 61 -14.34 -4.34 -9.69
N ILE A 62 -13.85 -4.99 -8.65
CA ILE A 62 -12.42 -5.13 -8.37
C ILE A 62 -11.95 -6.50 -8.84
N ASP A 63 -11.02 -6.50 -9.78
CA ASP A 63 -10.32 -7.70 -10.22
C ASP A 63 -8.91 -7.74 -9.61
N THR A 64 -8.55 -8.90 -9.07
CA THR A 64 -7.25 -9.16 -8.47
C THR A 64 -6.38 -9.95 -9.46
N GLU A 65 -5.21 -9.42 -9.79
CA GLU A 65 -4.28 -10.12 -10.68
C GLU A 65 -3.68 -11.34 -9.95
N GLY A 66 -3.89 -12.54 -10.50
CA GLY A 66 -3.15 -13.74 -10.09
C GLY A 66 -3.54 -14.38 -8.75
N SER A 67 -4.68 -14.02 -8.16
CA SER A 67 -5.19 -14.66 -6.94
C SER A 67 -6.71 -14.72 -6.92
N ASP A 68 -7.27 -15.85 -6.48
CA ASP A 68 -8.71 -16.01 -6.23
C ASP A 68 -9.17 -15.36 -4.91
N LYS A 69 -8.25 -14.78 -4.13
CA LYS A 69 -8.58 -14.12 -2.85
C LYS A 69 -9.01 -12.68 -3.06
N HIS A 70 -10.25 -12.39 -2.71
CA HIS A 70 -10.84 -11.05 -2.78
C HIS A 70 -10.74 -10.33 -1.42
N TYR A 71 -9.73 -9.46 -1.26
CA TYR A 71 -9.54 -8.66 -0.04
C TYR A 71 -10.36 -7.38 0.00
N PHE A 72 -10.84 -6.91 -1.15
CA PHE A 72 -11.53 -5.64 -1.31
C PHE A 72 -12.83 -5.81 -2.11
N ASP A 73 -13.81 -4.96 -1.82
CA ASP A 73 -15.05 -4.84 -2.57
C ASP A 73 -15.48 -3.37 -2.64
N ILE A 74 -16.46 -3.06 -3.48
CA ILE A 74 -17.01 -1.72 -3.64
C ILE A 74 -18.41 -1.70 -3.07
N ASP A 75 -18.66 -0.84 -2.08
CA ASP A 75 -20.03 -0.53 -1.70
C ASP A 75 -20.66 0.38 -2.78
N ILE A 76 -21.39 -0.25 -3.69
CA ILE A 76 -22.04 0.42 -4.83
C ILE A 76 -23.04 1.51 -4.38
N ARG A 77 -23.49 1.50 -3.11
CA ARG A 77 -24.48 2.47 -2.61
C ARG A 77 -23.87 3.83 -2.30
N ASN A 78 -22.60 3.89 -1.95
CA ASN A 78 -21.90 5.11 -1.56
C ASN A 78 -20.57 5.34 -2.29
N GLY A 79 -20.07 4.34 -3.02
CA GLY A 79 -18.83 4.40 -3.78
C GLY A 79 -17.57 4.14 -2.96
N ASP A 80 -17.70 3.57 -1.77
CA ASP A 80 -16.57 3.24 -0.90
C ASP A 80 -15.89 1.94 -1.33
N LEU A 81 -14.55 1.95 -1.33
CA LEU A 81 -13.73 0.75 -1.32
C LEU A 81 -13.70 0.22 0.12
N VAL A 82 -14.12 -1.02 0.31
CA VAL A 82 -14.25 -1.66 1.63
C VAL A 82 -13.41 -2.93 1.73
N ILE A 83 -13.03 -3.25 2.97
CA ILE A 83 -12.33 -4.50 3.29
C ILE A 83 -13.32 -5.68 3.26
N SER A 84 -13.07 -6.67 2.42
CA SER A 84 -13.87 -7.90 2.33
C SER A 84 -13.34 -9.00 3.24
N ASP A 85 -12.02 -9.07 3.40
CA ASP A 85 -11.37 -10.00 4.31
C ASP A 85 -10.24 -9.34 5.08
N ARG A 86 -9.96 -9.84 6.28
CA ARG A 86 -8.90 -9.31 7.14
C ARG A 86 -7.56 -9.48 6.43
N LEU A 87 -6.76 -8.41 6.46
CA LEU A 87 -5.42 -8.36 5.88
C LEU A 87 -4.40 -8.50 7.00
N ASP A 88 -3.45 -9.40 6.76
CA ASP A 88 -2.29 -9.72 7.59
C ASP A 88 -1.06 -9.43 6.72
N ARG A 89 -0.31 -8.38 7.03
CA ARG A 89 0.78 -7.88 6.19
C ARG A 89 1.91 -8.91 6.12
N GLU A 90 2.15 -9.63 7.20
CA GLU A 90 3.14 -10.70 7.33
C GLU A 90 2.81 -11.82 6.34
N GLY A 91 1.56 -12.27 6.27
CA GLY A 91 1.10 -13.28 5.32
C GLY A 91 1.05 -12.81 3.86
N LEU A 92 0.86 -11.51 3.62
CA LEU A 92 0.74 -10.94 2.26
C LEU A 92 2.09 -10.59 1.64
N CYS A 93 2.96 -9.97 2.42
CA CYS A 93 4.18 -9.32 1.97
C CYS A 93 5.43 -9.82 2.68
N GLY A 94 5.29 -10.55 3.79
CA GLY A 94 6.41 -10.98 4.62
C GLY A 94 7.18 -9.80 5.19
N ASP A 95 8.50 -9.91 5.18
CA ASP A 95 9.45 -8.92 5.69
C ASP A 95 9.73 -7.76 4.71
N LYS A 96 8.98 -7.67 3.61
CA LYS A 96 9.23 -6.66 2.56
C LYS A 96 9.12 -5.24 3.08
N ALA A 97 10.02 -4.41 2.57
CA ALA A 97 10.08 -2.99 2.90
C ALA A 97 8.89 -2.13 2.41
N SER A 98 7.93 -2.69 1.70
CA SER A 98 6.72 -2.00 1.28
C SER A 98 5.70 -3.06 0.91
N CYS A 99 4.50 -2.96 1.47
CA CYS A 99 3.40 -3.85 1.15
C CYS A 99 2.38 -3.09 0.30
N VAL A 100 2.39 -3.35 -1.00
CA VAL A 100 1.46 -2.73 -1.96
C VAL A 100 0.70 -3.82 -2.68
N LEU A 101 -0.61 -3.87 -2.45
CA LEU A 101 -1.52 -4.73 -3.18
C LEU A 101 -1.99 -3.99 -4.42
N LYS A 102 -1.80 -4.61 -5.59
CA LYS A 102 -2.24 -4.07 -6.87
C LYS A 102 -3.58 -4.67 -7.22
N GLN A 103 -4.57 -3.82 -7.46
CA GLN A 103 -5.92 -4.21 -7.83
C GLN A 103 -6.35 -3.42 -9.05
N GLU A 104 -7.29 -3.95 -9.82
CA GLU A 104 -7.82 -3.28 -11.00
C GLU A 104 -9.32 -3.03 -10.80
N LEU A 105 -9.73 -1.77 -10.90
CA LEU A 105 -11.13 -1.40 -10.98
C LEU A 105 -11.55 -1.44 -12.45
N MET A 106 -12.51 -2.31 -12.78
CA MET A 106 -13.13 -2.37 -14.10
C MET A 106 -14.50 -1.73 -14.11
N LEU A 107 -14.75 -0.88 -15.10
CA LEU A 107 -16.05 -0.29 -15.44
C LEU A 107 -16.42 -0.73 -16.86
N GLU A 108 -17.67 -1.16 -17.08
CA GLU A 108 -18.19 -1.57 -18.38
C GLU A 108 -18.93 -0.43 -19.11
N ASN A 109 -19.02 -0.54 -20.44
CA ASN A 109 -19.82 0.29 -21.34
C ASN A 109 -19.63 1.82 -21.18
N PRO A 110 -18.49 2.40 -21.60
CA PRO A 110 -17.33 1.76 -22.24
C PRO A 110 -16.43 1.04 -21.22
N LEU A 111 -15.56 0.16 -21.72
CA LEU A 111 -14.59 -0.54 -20.88
C LEU A 111 -13.50 0.43 -20.41
N GLU A 112 -13.41 0.65 -19.10
CA GLU A 112 -12.38 1.45 -18.44
C GLU A 112 -11.72 0.62 -17.33
N LEU A 113 -10.41 0.78 -17.18
CA LEU A 113 -9.61 0.07 -16.18
C LEU A 113 -8.75 1.08 -15.42
N HIS A 114 -8.97 1.14 -14.11
CA HIS A 114 -8.17 1.99 -13.21
C HIS A 114 -7.34 1.12 -12.28
N ARG A 115 -6.04 1.41 -12.22
CA ARG A 115 -5.12 0.73 -11.30
C ARG A 115 -5.27 1.30 -9.90
N LEU A 116 -5.46 0.42 -8.93
CA LEU A 116 -5.45 0.74 -7.51
C LEU A 116 -4.16 0.20 -6.90
N ASN A 117 -3.37 1.08 -6.30
CA ASN A 117 -2.23 0.70 -5.47
C ASN A 117 -2.60 0.90 -4.01
N LEU A 118 -2.77 -0.21 -3.29
CA LEU A 118 -3.26 -0.27 -1.92
C LEU A 118 -2.09 -0.53 -0.99
N HIS A 119 -1.65 0.51 -0.28
CA HIS A 119 -0.52 0.46 0.63
C HIS A 119 -0.98 0.03 2.02
N VAL A 120 -0.59 -1.18 2.41
CA VAL A 120 -0.88 -1.74 3.73
C VAL A 120 0.16 -1.22 4.70
N GLN A 121 -0.29 -0.52 5.73
CA GLN A 121 0.56 0.00 6.80
C GLN A 121 0.67 -1.04 7.92
N ASP A 122 1.92 -1.31 8.29
CA ASP A 122 2.30 -2.16 9.41
C ASP A 122 1.63 -1.66 10.70
N ILE A 123 0.93 -2.54 11.40
CA ILE A 123 0.46 -2.31 12.76
C ILE A 123 1.25 -3.22 13.67
N ASN A 124 1.61 -2.68 14.83
CA ASN A 124 2.30 -3.47 15.83
C ASN A 124 1.32 -4.42 16.55
N ASP A 125 1.10 -5.59 15.98
CA ASP A 125 0.27 -6.65 16.55
C ASP A 125 1.03 -7.96 16.80
N ASN A 126 2.33 -8.01 16.46
CA ASN A 126 3.21 -9.11 16.83
C ASN A 126 4.10 -8.72 18.02
N ALA A 127 4.08 -9.55 19.06
CA ALA A 127 4.98 -9.36 20.19
C ALA A 127 6.32 -10.05 19.90
N PRO A 128 7.47 -9.46 20.30
CA PRO A 128 8.78 -10.07 20.12
C PRO A 128 8.88 -11.39 20.89
N GLN A 129 9.44 -12.41 20.26
CA GLN A 129 9.56 -13.76 20.83
C GLN A 129 11.01 -14.25 20.83
N PHE A 130 11.44 -14.86 21.92
CA PHE A 130 12.68 -15.62 21.95
C PHE A 130 12.45 -17.02 21.38
N ASN A 131 13.48 -17.61 20.78
CA ASN A 131 13.42 -19.00 20.29
C ASN A 131 13.16 -20.03 21.41
N LYS A 132 13.46 -19.67 22.66
CA LYS A 132 13.30 -20.51 23.85
C LYS A 132 12.52 -19.76 24.91
N GLU A 133 11.52 -20.42 25.49
CA GLU A 133 10.77 -19.91 26.64
C GLU A 133 11.64 -19.76 27.90
N LEU A 134 12.67 -20.61 28.03
CA LEU A 134 13.62 -20.60 29.14
C LEU A 134 15.05 -20.62 28.61
N ILE A 135 15.85 -19.64 29.04
CA ILE A 135 17.28 -19.53 28.72
C ILE A 135 18.08 -19.77 30.00
N LEU A 136 18.82 -20.88 30.03
CA LEU A 136 19.73 -21.22 31.13
C LEU A 136 21.16 -20.82 30.74
N ILE A 137 21.83 -20.08 31.64
CA ILE A 137 23.21 -19.63 31.45
C ILE A 137 24.02 -20.07 32.66
N ASP A 138 24.99 -20.96 32.43
CA ASP A 138 25.91 -21.41 33.47
C ASP A 138 27.13 -20.51 33.52
N ILE A 139 27.35 -19.87 34.68
CA ILE A 139 28.46 -18.93 34.90
C ILE A 139 29.44 -19.54 35.90
N SER A 140 30.71 -19.61 35.51
CA SER A 140 31.79 -20.04 36.41
C SER A 140 31.98 -19.04 37.56
N GLU A 141 32.17 -19.55 38.78
CA GLU A 141 32.46 -18.71 39.96
C GLU A 141 33.73 -17.86 39.80
N ASN A 142 34.67 -18.29 38.95
CA ASN A 142 35.91 -17.56 38.66
C ASN A 142 35.76 -16.58 37.47
N ALA A 143 34.52 -16.28 37.06
CA ALA A 143 34.27 -15.30 36.01
C ALA A 143 34.84 -13.94 36.38
N ALA A 144 35.64 -13.37 35.48
CA ALA A 144 36.24 -12.05 35.68
C ALA A 144 35.16 -10.96 35.76
N LYS A 145 35.43 -9.93 36.58
CA LYS A 145 34.56 -8.74 36.62
C LYS A 145 34.49 -8.09 35.23
N GLY A 146 33.28 -7.82 34.77
CA GLY A 146 33.02 -7.28 33.43
C GLY A 146 32.88 -8.33 32.32
N ALA A 147 32.93 -9.63 32.65
CA ALA A 147 32.57 -10.69 31.69
C ALA A 147 31.13 -10.51 31.17
N ARG A 148 30.93 -10.74 29.88
CA ARG A 148 29.63 -10.66 29.19
C ARG A 148 29.19 -12.05 28.77
N PHE A 149 27.90 -12.33 28.89
CA PHE A 149 27.29 -13.60 28.50
C PHE A 149 26.19 -13.29 27.49
N PRO A 150 26.36 -13.68 26.21
CA PRO A 150 25.39 -13.35 25.19
C PRO A 150 24.09 -14.11 25.42
N ILE A 151 22.98 -13.44 25.12
CA ILE A 151 21.63 -14.01 25.09
C ILE A 151 21.16 -13.89 23.64
N GLU A 152 20.46 -14.91 23.14
CA GLU A 152 19.84 -14.84 21.80
C GLU A 152 18.89 -13.64 21.74
N GLU A 153 18.90 -12.92 20.62
CA GLU A 153 17.99 -11.80 20.39
C GLU A 153 16.55 -12.32 20.21
N ALA A 154 15.57 -11.56 20.70
CA ALA A 154 14.18 -11.82 20.38
C ALA A 154 13.91 -11.44 18.91
N HIS A 155 13.06 -12.21 18.25
CA HIS A 155 12.61 -11.96 16.89
C HIS A 155 11.20 -11.38 16.91
N ASP A 156 10.99 -10.35 16.12
CA ASP A 156 9.71 -9.69 15.92
C ASP A 156 9.38 -9.72 14.42
N ALA A 157 8.12 -10.05 14.08
CA ALA A 157 7.65 -10.10 12.70
C ALA A 157 7.26 -8.71 12.18
N ASP A 158 6.96 -7.79 13.09
CA ASP A 158 6.63 -6.40 12.75
C ASP A 158 7.87 -5.69 12.20
N ARG A 159 7.64 -4.75 11.29
CA ARG A 159 8.74 -4.03 10.63
C ARG A 159 9.15 -2.80 11.40
N ASP A 160 8.21 -2.12 12.06
CA ASP A 160 8.59 -1.00 12.90
C ASP A 160 9.47 -1.51 14.06
N ASP A 161 10.60 -0.83 14.26
CA ASP A 161 11.68 -1.22 15.17
C ASP A 161 11.28 -1.03 16.65
N SER A 162 9.97 -1.03 16.94
CA SER A 162 9.36 -0.64 18.21
C SER A 162 9.90 -1.47 19.38
N TYR A 163 10.39 -2.70 19.12
CA TYR A 163 10.90 -3.60 20.15
C TYR A 163 12.23 -4.29 19.82
N LYS A 164 13.16 -3.62 19.11
CA LYS A 164 14.56 -4.07 19.22
C LYS A 164 14.95 -4.04 20.70
N CYS A 165 15.28 -5.20 21.26
CA CYS A 165 15.86 -5.29 22.60
C CYS A 165 17.18 -4.49 22.60
N LEU A 166 17.10 -3.23 23.06
CA LEU A 166 18.20 -2.30 23.25
C LEU A 166 19.08 -2.80 24.39
N GLY A 167 19.86 -3.86 24.16
CA GLY A 167 20.69 -4.44 25.20
C GLY A 167 21.50 -5.69 24.88
N CYS A 168 21.35 -6.35 23.73
CA CYS A 168 22.09 -7.59 23.43
C CYS A 168 23.49 -7.35 22.83
N LYS A 169 24.33 -6.51 23.46
CA LYS A 169 25.72 -6.23 23.03
C LYS A 169 26.75 -6.33 24.15
#